data_AF-A0A0Q2QWD8-F1
#
_entry.id   AF-A0A0Q2QWD8-F1
#
_cell.length_a   1.000
_cell.length_b   1.000
_cell.length_c   1.000
_cell.angle_alpha   90.00
_cell.angle_beta   90.00
_cell.angle_gamma   90.00
#
_symmetry.space_group_name_H-M   'P 1'
#
loop_
_entity.id
_entity.type
_entity.pdbx_description
1 polymer ?
#
loop_
_entity_poly.entity_id
_entity_poly.type
_entity_poly.pdbx_seq_one_letter_code
_entity_poly.pdbx_strand_id
1 'polypeptide(L)' 'MDYSVITQLKKDFYAQISALQSCTLPQSKPTLSILTPEELKELEQLWVELAVWKKTQSH' A
#
# COMPACT_ATOMS: atom_id res chain seq x y z
N MET A 1 -0.99 11.62 -17.49
CA MET A 1 -0.83 11.20 -16.08
C MET A 1 -0.85 9.69 -16.06
N ASP A 2 0.24 9.12 -15.57
CA ASP A 2 0.66 7.75 -15.81
C ASP A 2 -0.23 6.74 -15.08
N TYR A 3 -1.38 6.40 -15.68
CA TYR A 3 -2.27 5.34 -15.19
C TYR A 3 -1.50 4.04 -14.89
N SER A 4 -0.52 3.70 -15.72
CA SER A 4 0.36 2.54 -15.51
C SER A 4 1.18 2.64 -14.22
N VAL A 5 1.67 3.84 -13.87
CA VAL A 5 2.44 4.06 -12.64
C VAL A 5 1.53 3.94 -11.43
N ILE A 6 0.32 4.50 -11.49
CA ILE A 6 -0.66 4.38 -10.40
C ILE A 6 -1.07 2.92 -10.19
N THR A 7 -1.36 2.17 -11.25
CA THR A 7 -1.72 0.74 -11.14
C THR A 7 -0.58 -0.09 -10.57
N GLN A 8 0.66 0.19 -10.96
CA GLN A 8 1.83 -0.51 -10.43
C GLN A 8 2.05 -0.19 -8.95
N LEU A 9 1.90 1.08 -8.58
CA LEU A 9 1.95 1.54 -7.20
C LEU A 9 0.92 0.83 -6.31
N LYS A 10 -0.34 0.74 -6.75
CA LYS A 10 -1.38 -0.03 -6.04
C LYS A 10 -1.00 -1.49 -5.86
N LYS A 11 -0.44 -2.12 -6.91
CA LYS A 11 -0.03 -3.52 -6.87
C LYS A 11 1.11 -3.75 -5.87
N ASP A 12 2.10 -2.85 -5.83
CA ASP A 12 3.18 -2.87 -4.85
C ASP A 12 2.65 -2.67 -3.42
N PHE A 13 1.69 -1.77 -3.22
CA PHE A 13 1.05 -1.55 -1.93
C PHE A 13 0.39 -2.84 -1.39
N TYR A 14 -0.46 -3.49 -2.19
CA TYR A 14 -1.08 -4.75 -1.78
C TYR A 14 -0.05 -5.88 -1.60
N ALA A 15 0.97 -5.96 -2.45
CA ALA A 15 2.05 -6.94 -2.29
C ALA A 15 2.82 -6.74 -0.97
N GLN A 16 3.07 -5.50 -0.58
CA GLN A 16 3.75 -5.15 0.68
C GLN A 16 2.87 -5.48 1.89
N ILE A 17 1.56 -5.21 1.82
CA ILE A 17 0.60 -5.62 2.86
C ILE A 17 0.55 -7.14 3.00
N SER A 18 0.43 -7.87 1.89
CA SER A 18 0.42 -9.33 1.91
C SER A 18 1.74 -9.90 2.44
N ALA A 19 2.89 -9.31 2.08
CA ALA A 19 4.19 -9.72 2.63
C ALA A 19 4.27 -9.48 4.15
N LEU A 20 3.77 -8.35 4.64
CA LEU A 20 3.70 -8.04 6.08
C LEU A 20 2.78 -9.00 6.84
N GLN A 21 1.65 -9.39 6.23
CA GLN A 21 0.75 -10.42 6.77
C GLN A 21 1.36 -11.83 6.72
N SER A 22 2.21 -12.12 5.73
CA SER A 22 2.89 -13.40 5.59
C SER A 22 4.03 -13.57 6.59
N CYS A 23 4.66 -12.45 6.99
CA CYS A 23 5.77 -12.42 7.94
C CYS A 23 5.32 -12.49 9.40
N THR A 24 4.03 -12.48 9.68
CA THR A 24 3.55 -12.62 11.07
C THR A 24 3.60 -14.07 11.51
N LEU A 25 4.27 -14.31 12.64
CA LEU A 25 4.24 -15.60 13.35
C LEU A 25 2.78 -16.08 13.50
N PRO A 26 2.51 -17.40 13.44
CA PRO A 26 1.16 -17.96 13.48
C PRO A 26 0.33 -17.59 14.73
N GLN A 27 0.96 -16.99 15.75
CA GLN A 27 0.32 -16.54 16.99
C GLN A 27 0.04 -15.03 17.05
N SER A 28 0.52 -14.25 16.09
CA SER A 28 0.27 -12.81 15.99
C SER A 28 -0.69 -12.54 14.84
N LYS A 29 -1.91 -12.10 15.16
CA LYS A 29 -2.80 -11.52 14.13
C LYS A 29 -2.03 -10.37 13.47
N PRO A 30 -1.91 -10.34 12.13
CA PRO A 30 -1.35 -9.19 11.46
C PRO A 30 -2.09 -7.93 11.90
N THR A 31 -1.37 -6.89 12.31
CA THR A 31 -1.96 -5.58 12.62
C THR A 31 -2.78 -5.05 11.43
N LEU A 32 -2.44 -5.47 10.22
CA LEU A 32 -3.16 -5.15 8.98
C LEU A 32 -4.47 -5.95 8.78
N SER A 33 -4.69 -7.06 9.50
CA SER A 33 -6.00 -7.73 9.52
C SER A 33 -7.05 -6.97 10.33
N ILE A 34 -6.65 -5.89 11.00
CA ILE A 34 -7.52 -5.00 11.77
C ILE A 34 -8.07 -3.89 10.87
N LEU A 35 -7.34 -3.53 9.80
CA LEU A 35 -7.76 -2.47 8.88
C LEU A 35 -8.94 -2.94 8.04
N THR A 36 -9.98 -2.12 8.07
CA THR A 36 -11.18 -2.32 7.25
C THR A 36 -10.88 -2.07 5.77
N PRO A 37 -11.71 -2.58 4.85
CA PRO A 37 -11.57 -2.31 3.42
C PRO A 37 -11.57 -0.81 3.09
N GLU A 38 -12.28 -0.01 3.89
CA GLU A 38 -12.35 1.44 3.78
C GLU A 38 -11.02 2.09 4.15
N GLU A 39 -10.46 1.73 5.29
CA GLU A 39 -9.14 2.23 5.73
C GLU A 39 -8.05 1.82 4.74
N LEU A 40 -8.07 0.58 4.23
CA LEU A 40 -7.13 0.12 3.20
C LEU A 40 -7.21 0.96 1.92
N LYS A 41 -8.41 1.42 1.54
CA LYS A 41 -8.61 2.25 0.35
C LYS A 41 -8.08 3.67 0.55
N GLU A 42 -8.25 4.24 1.74
CA GLU A 42 -7.65 5.53 2.07
C GLU A 42 -6.13 5.45 2.13
N LEU A 43 -5.59 4.37 2.70
CA LEU A 43 -4.16 4.13 2.78
C LEU A 43 -3.55 3.90 1.39
N GLU A 44 -4.26 3.20 0.48
CA GLU A 44 -3.89 3.09 -0.93
C GLU A 44 -3.82 4.47 -1.61
N GLN A 45 -4.83 5.33 -1.41
CA GLN A 45 -4.87 6.68 -1.98
C GLN A 45 -3.67 7.51 -1.50
N LEU A 46 -3.45 7.56 -0.17
CA LEU A 46 -2.34 8.28 0.44
C LEU A 46 -0.98 7.76 -0.04
N TRP A 47 -0.85 6.44 -0.21
CA TRP A 47 0.39 5.83 -0.68
C TRP A 47 0.68 6.20 -2.14
N VAL A 48 -0.34 6.18 -3.01
CA VAL A 48 -0.23 6.65 -4.39
C VAL A 48 0.12 8.14 -4.45
N GLU A 49 -0.57 8.98 -3.69
CA GLU A 49 -0.31 10.42 -3.64
C GLU A 49 1.11 10.72 -3.16
N LEU A 50 1.57 10.06 -2.09
CA LEU A 50 2.92 10.21 -1.56
C LEU A 50 3.98 9.72 -2.55
N ALA A 51 3.75 8.60 -3.21
CA ALA A 51 4.69 8.06 -4.20
C ALA A 51 4.76 8.93 -5.46
N VAL A 52 3.63 9.47 -5.93
CA VAL A 52 3.59 10.45 -7.02
C VAL A 52 4.32 11.71 -6.58
N TRP A 53 3.98 12.29 -5.42
CA TRP A 53 4.63 13.48 -4.88
C TRP A 53 6.15 13.32 -4.76
N LYS A 54 6.62 12.18 -4.24
CA LYS A 54 8.05 11.87 -4.14
C LYS A 54 8.74 11.82 -5.50
N LYS A 55 8.07 11.29 -6.52
CA LYS A 55 8.57 11.33 -7.91
C LYS A 55 8.62 12.76 -8.44
N THR A 56 7.63 13.59 -8.12
CA THR A 56 7.61 15.01 -8.51
C THR A 56 8.68 15.84 -7.79
N GLN A 57 9.11 15.46 -6.60
CA GLN A 57 10.18 16.13 -5.83
C GLN A 57 11.59 15.68 -6.24
N SER A 58 11.75 14.56 -6.95
CA SER A 58 13.06 14.04 -7.37
C SER A 58 13.50 14.56 -8.75
N HIS A 59 12.93 15.68 -9.20
CA HIS A 59 13.13 16.28 -10.52
C HIS A 59 13.60 17.73 -10.37
#